data_AF-A0A9D7LSI0-F1
#
_entry.id   AF-A0A9D7LSI0-F1
#
_cell.length_a   1.000
_cell.length_b   1.000
_cell.length_c   1.000
_cell.angle_alpha   90.00
_cell.angle_beta   90.00
_cell.angle_gamma   90.00
#
_symmetry.space_group_name_H-M   'P 1'
#
loop_
_entity.id
_entity.type
_entity.pdbx_description
1 polymer ?
#
loop_
_entity_poly.entity_id
_entity_poly.type
_entity_poly.pdbx_seq_one_letter_code
_entity_poly.pdbx_strand_id
1 'polypeptide(L)' 'MENRTARLTILIDPRKKEIFEEICAAHDLTPSQVVRKLVRQYIIDNAGGRELPEWLKPAGKAAD' A
#
# COMPACT_ATOMS: atom_id res chain seq x y z
N MET A 1 -1.84 -5.47 23.06
CA MET A 1 -1.09 -4.40 22.37
C MET A 1 -0.10 -5.06 21.44
N GLU A 2 -0.43 -5.16 20.15
CA GLU A 2 0.51 -5.65 19.14
C GLU A 2 1.01 -4.44 18.37
N ASN A 3 2.33 -4.29 18.25
CA ASN A 3 3.01 -3.26 17.47
C ASN A 3 2.73 -3.45 15.96
N ARG A 4 1.49 -3.24 15.51
CA ARG A 4 1.07 -3.43 14.10
C ARG A 4 1.46 -2.27 13.19
N THR A 5 2.10 -1.23 13.71
CA THR A 5 2.46 -0.04 12.92
C THR A 5 3.95 0.28 13.03
N ALA A 6 4.69 -0.02 11.96
CA ALA A 6 6.04 0.50 11.73
C ALA A 6 5.98 1.77 10.87
N ARG A 7 6.89 2.72 11.11
CA ARG A 7 7.02 3.93 10.27
C ARG A 7 8.00 3.64 9.13
N LEU A 8 7.59 3.98 7.91
CA LEU A 8 8.42 3.93 6.71
C LEU A 8 8.62 5.36 6.21
N THR A 9 9.86 5.85 6.21
CA THR A 9 10.21 7.18 5.68
C THR A 9 10.77 7.01 4.28
N ILE A 10 10.18 7.71 3.31
CA ILE A 10 10.60 7.67 1.90
C ILE A 10 10.90 9.10 1.47
N LEU A 11 12.05 9.32 0.85
CA LEU A 11 12.35 10.59 0.18
C LEU A 11 11.70 10.59 -1.19
N ILE A 12 10.90 11.62 -1.46
CA ILE A 12 10.24 11.85 -2.73
C ILE A 12 10.49 13.29 -3.14
N ASP A 13 10.61 13.50 -4.45
CA ASP A 13 10.69 14.83 -5.04
C ASP A 13 9.47 15.70 -4.62
N PRO A 14 9.67 16.98 -4.26
CA PRO A 14 8.60 17.85 -3.78
C PRO A 14 7.45 17.98 -4.78
N ARG A 15 7.74 18.10 -6.08
CA ARG A 15 6.71 18.24 -7.11
C ARG A 15 5.89 16.96 -7.26
N LYS A 16 6.53 15.79 -7.13
CA LYS A 16 5.81 14.51 -7.10
C LYS A 16 4.93 14.37 -5.86
N LYS A 17 5.39 14.88 -4.71
CA LYS A 17 4.61 14.89 -3.46
C LYS A 17 3.34 15.71 -3.62
N GLU A 18 3.44 16.92 -4.18
CA GLU A 18 2.30 17.82 -4.41
C GLU A 18 1.25 17.16 -5.32
N ILE A 19 1.68 16.67 -6.50
CA ILE A 19 0.77 16.00 -7.44
C ILE A 19 0.10 14.78 -6.79
N PHE A 20 0.85 14.01 -6.00
CA PHE A 20 0.31 12.85 -5.30
C PHE A 20 -0.73 13.25 -4.25
N GLU A 21 -0.47 14.31 -3.48
CA GLU A 21 -1.40 14.84 -2.48
C GLU A 21 -2.68 15.41 -3.13
N GLU A 22 -2.56 16.09 -4.27
CA GLU A 22 -3.72 16.59 -5.04
C GLU A 22 -4.58 15.44 -5.57
N ILE A 23 -3.98 14.41 -6.14
CA ILE A 23 -4.70 13.21 -6.59
C ILE A 23 -5.37 12.53 -5.41
N CYS A 24 -4.68 12.36 -4.28
CA CYS A 24 -5.27 11.76 -3.09
C CYS A 24 -6.49 12.56 -2.60
N ALA A 25 -6.38 13.90 -2.54
CA ALA A 25 -7.45 14.78 -2.12
C ALA A 25 -8.66 14.73 -3.08
N ALA A 26 -8.44 14.69 -4.40
CA ALA A 26 -9.50 14.58 -5.39
C ALA A 26 -10.34 13.29 -5.26
N HIS A 27 -9.75 12.24 -4.66
CA HIS A 27 -10.39 10.94 -4.44
C HIS A 27 -10.87 10.74 -2.99
N ASP A 28 -10.83 11.76 -2.14
CA ASP A 28 -11.15 11.67 -0.70
C ASP A 28 -10.29 10.62 0.06
N LEU A 29 -9.03 10.50 -0.33
CA LEU A 29 -8.07 9.56 0.25
C LEU A 29 -6.90 10.28 0.88
N THR A 30 -6.33 9.67 1.92
CA THR A 30 -5.05 10.13 2.48
C THR A 30 -3.88 9.49 1.75
N PRO A 31 -2.74 10.17 1.59
CA PRO A 31 -1.55 9.61 0.96
C PRO A 31 -1.09 8.32 1.64
N SER A 32 -1.25 8.22 2.97
CA SER A 32 -0.95 7.01 3.73
C SER A 32 -1.82 5.81 3.35
N GLN A 33 -3.11 6.02 3.08
CA GLN A 33 -4.01 4.94 2.64
C GLN A 33 -3.61 4.43 1.25
N VAL A 34 -3.26 5.33 0.34
CA VAL A 34 -2.83 4.98 -1.02
C VAL A 34 -1.50 4.23 -0.98
N VAL A 35 -0.49 4.75 -0.26
CA VAL A 35 0.81 4.07 -0.12
C VAL A 35 0.66 2.68 0.50
N ARG A 36 -0.19 2.50 1.51
CA ARG A 36 -0.45 1.17 2.08
C ARG A 36 -1.05 0.19 1.06
N LYS A 37 -1.98 0.65 0.22
CA LYS A 37 -2.55 -0.17 -0.86
C LYS A 37 -1.48 -0.54 -1.90
N LEU A 38 -0.65 0.42 -2.31
CA LEU A 38 0.43 0.20 -3.25
C LEU A 38 1.45 -0.81 -2.72
N VAL A 39 1.90 -0.65 -1.46
CA VAL A 39 2.83 -1.58 -0.80
C VAL A 39 2.23 -2.98 -0.72
N ARG A 40 0.96 -3.10 -0.31
CA ARG A 40 0.26 -4.38 -0.27
C ARG A 40 0.22 -5.05 -1.63
N GLN A 41 -0.20 -4.32 -2.66
CA GLN A 41 -0.31 -4.84 -4.02
C GLN A 41 1.04 -5.28 -4.58
N TYR A 42 2.09 -4.47 -4.35
CA TYR A 42 3.45 -4.77 -4.78
C TYR A 42 3.97 -6.05 -4.13
N ILE A 43 3.73 -6.25 -2.83
CA ILE A 43 4.12 -7.48 -2.14
C ILE A 43 3.38 -8.69 -2.70
N ILE A 44 2.07 -8.58 -2.96
CA ILE A 44 1.26 -9.69 -3.53
C ILE A 44 1.78 -10.07 -4.91
N ASP A 45 2.02 -9.08 -5.76
CA ASP A 45 2.47 -9.27 -7.15
C ASP A 45 3.90 -9.85 -7.22
N ASN A 46 4.77 -9.48 -6.27
CA ASN A 46 6.18 -9.84 -6.26
C ASN A 46 6.55 -10.86 -5.17
N ALA A 47 5.56 -11.54 -4.58
CA ALA A 47 5.79 -12.50 -3.50
C ALA A 47 6.66 -13.69 -3.94
N GLY A 48 6.63 -14.06 -5.22
CA GLY A 48 7.56 -15.04 -5.80
C GLY A 48 7.61 -16.39 -5.07
N GLY A 49 6.49 -16.84 -4.50
CA GLY A 49 6.41 -18.10 -3.72
C GLY A 49 6.73 -17.96 -2.23
N ARG A 50 6.96 -16.75 -1.71
CA ARG A 50 7.09 -16.51 -0.26
C ARG A 50 5.76 -16.76 0.46
N GLU A 51 5.84 -17.35 1.64
CA GLU A 51 4.68 -17.46 2.52
C GLU A 51 4.24 -16.07 2.98
N LEU A 52 3.07 -15.64 2.51
CA LEU A 52 2.45 -14.40 2.95
C LEU A 52 1.54 -14.70 4.15
N PRO A 53 1.51 -13.82 5.18
CA PRO A 53 0.57 -13.98 6.28
C PRO A 53 -0.88 -13.79 5.80
N GLU A 54 -1.85 -14.40 6.50
CA GLU A 54 -3.25 -14.46 6.06
C GLU A 54 -3.90 -13.09 5.84
N TRP A 55 -3.52 -12.08 6.63
CA TRP A 55 -4.01 -10.71 6.47
C TRP A 55 -3.51 -10.01 5.20
N LEU A 56 -2.44 -10.54 4.57
CA LEU A 56 -1.83 -10.01 3.35
C LEU A 56 -2.20 -10.82 2.10
N LYS A 57 -2.53 -12.11 2.25
CA LYS A 57 -3.04 -12.94 1.15
C LYS A 57 -4.25 -12.24 0.52
N PRO A 58 -4.36 -12.17 -0.82
CA PRO A 58 -5.62 -11.78 -1.44
C PRO A 58 -6.65 -12.82 -0.99
N ALA A 59 -7.69 -12.38 -0.26
CA ALA A 59 -8.87 -13.21 -0.07
C ALA A 59 -9.28 -13.72 -1.45
N GLY A 60 -9.45 -15.04 -1.58
CA GLY A 60 -9.30 -15.77 -2.82
C GLY A 60 -9.85 -15.08 -4.06
N LYS A 61 -9.19 -15.32 -5.19
CA LYS A 61 -9.88 -15.33 -6.47
C LYS A 61 -11.19 -16.11 -6.26
N ALA A 62 -12.31 -15.42 -6.21
CA ALA A 62 -13.52 -15.93 -6.84
C ALA A 62 -13.18 -15.97 -8.34
N ALA A 63 -12.50 -17.06 -8.73
CA ALA A 63 -12.54 -17.51 -10.09
C ALA A 63 -13.93 -18.12 -10.26
N ASP A 64 -14.63 -17.59 -11.28
CA ASP A 64 -15.76 -18.22 -11.97
C ASP A 64 -15.63 -19.75 -12.06
#